data_AF-A0A2W7AJV8-F1
#
_entry.id   AF-A0A2W7AJV8-F1
#
_cell.length_a   1.000
_cell.length_b   1.000
_cell.length_c   1.000
_cell.angle_alpha   90.00
_cell.angle_beta   90.00
_cell.angle_gamma   90.00
#
_symmetry.space_group_name_H-M   'P 1'
#
loop_
_entity.id
_entity.type
_entity.pdbx_description
1 polymer ?
#
loop_
_entity_poly.entity_id
_entity_poly.type
_entity_poly.pdbx_seq_one_letter_code
_entity_poly.pdbx_strand_id
1 'polypeptide(L)'
;MARQGNPDAIAALINRHLETQGITAHVAQQDSTLKVSLESAHVPNQADLVAYVKKGITGLDLAAVYHLTVSAKQPGSDASAWSEDLVLQDPPLDFGAGDLGAGDIG
;
A
#
# COMPACT_ATOMS: atom_id res chain seq x y z
N MET A 1 -22.26 10.64 4.64
CA MET A 1 -21.16 10.37 3.69
C MET A 1 -19.86 10.54 4.45
N ALA A 2 -19.04 9.49 4.56
CA ALA A 2 -17.70 9.40 5.18
C ALA A 2 -17.57 8.08 5.97
N ARG A 3 -17.48 6.94 5.28
CA ARG A 3 -17.18 5.63 5.90
C ARG A 3 -16.49 4.68 4.92
N GLN A 4 -15.43 5.11 4.27
CA GLN A 4 -14.43 4.24 3.65
C GLN A 4 -13.10 4.98 3.79
N GLY A 5 -12.05 4.31 4.28
CA GLY A 5 -10.78 4.91 4.71
C GLY A 5 -10.32 6.02 3.77
N ASN A 6 -10.34 7.26 4.24
CA ASN A 6 -10.19 8.41 3.36
C ASN A 6 -8.71 8.51 2.94
N PRO A 7 -8.34 8.29 1.67
CA PRO A 7 -6.93 8.27 1.24
C PRO A 7 -6.21 9.58 1.58
N ASP A 8 -6.92 10.71 1.57
CA ASP A 8 -6.41 12.02 2.03
C ASP A 8 -5.97 12.02 3.49
N ALA A 9 -6.71 11.36 4.38
CA ALA A 9 -6.35 11.30 5.80
C ALA A 9 -5.10 10.44 6.01
N ILE A 10 -4.97 9.36 5.24
CA ILE A 10 -3.78 8.50 5.24
C ILE A 10 -2.57 9.28 4.71
N ALA A 11 -2.74 9.99 3.59
CA ALA A 11 -1.73 10.86 3.01
C ALA A 11 -1.27 11.91 4.03
N ALA A 12 -2.19 12.61 4.67
CA ALA A 12 -1.87 13.62 5.67
C ALA A 12 -1.09 13.05 6.86
N LEU A 13 -1.47 11.85 7.32
CA LEU A 13 -0.78 11.17 8.44
C LEU A 13 0.64 10.77 8.08
N ILE A 14 0.84 10.22 6.87
CA ILE A 14 2.16 9.81 6.36
C ILE A 14 3.02 11.06 6.10
N ASN A 15 2.48 12.07 5.42
CA ASN A 15 3.15 13.33 5.12
C ASN A 15 3.62 14.06 6.37
N ARG A 16 2.83 14.08 7.45
CA ARG A 16 3.20 14.79 8.68
C ARG A 16 4.60 14.41 9.22
N HIS A 17 5.04 13.18 9.01
CA HIS A 17 6.40 12.78 9.39
C HIS A 17 7.39 12.99 8.25
N LEU A 18 7.01 12.63 7.02
CA LEU A 18 7.87 12.66 5.85
C LEU A 18 8.21 14.08 5.38
N GLU A 19 7.30 15.03 5.52
CA GLU A 19 7.54 16.45 5.25
C GLU A 19 8.67 17.01 6.11
N THR A 20 8.83 16.52 7.35
CA THR A 20 9.96 16.91 8.22
C THR A 20 11.31 16.43 7.68
N GLN A 21 11.30 15.43 6.80
CA GLN A 21 12.47 14.90 6.10
C GLN A 21 12.57 15.41 4.65
N GLY A 22 11.66 16.29 4.21
CA GLY A 22 11.62 16.77 2.82
C GLY A 22 11.10 15.74 1.82
N ILE A 23 10.34 14.74 2.29
CA ILE A 23 9.74 13.69 1.48
C ILE A 23 8.24 13.97 1.36
N THR A 24 7.71 13.95 0.14
CA THR A 24 6.27 14.10 -0.12
C THR A 24 5.66 12.75 -0.46
N ALA A 25 4.65 12.31 0.29
CA ALA A 25 3.90 11.10 0.00
C ALA A 25 2.57 11.42 -0.67
N HIS A 26 2.32 10.77 -1.80
CA HIS A 26 1.05 10.78 -2.49
C HIS A 26 0.36 9.43 -2.25
N VAL A 27 -0.83 9.47 -1.66
CA VAL A 27 -1.62 8.25 -1.44
C VAL A 27 -2.82 8.29 -2.36
N ALA A 28 -3.00 7.22 -3.12
CA ALA A 28 -4.18 6.99 -3.94
C ALA A 28 -4.75 5.62 -3.60
N GLN A 29 -6.05 5.56 -3.34
CA GLN A 29 -6.75 4.29 -3.21
C GLN A 29 -7.37 3.93 -4.56
N GLN A 30 -7.07 2.73 -5.05
CA GLN A 30 -7.72 2.16 -6.21
C GLN A 30 -8.32 0.82 -5.81
N ASP A 31 -9.65 0.76 -5.74
CA ASP A 31 -10.40 -0.40 -5.25
C ASP A 31 -9.92 -0.81 -3.85
N SER A 32 -9.34 -2.01 -3.73
CA SER A 32 -8.77 -2.56 -2.51
C SER A 32 -7.23 -2.48 -2.45
N THR A 33 -6.63 -1.69 -3.33
CA THR A 33 -5.18 -1.47 -3.37
C THR A 33 -4.88 -0.03 -3.01
N LEU A 34 -4.08 0.16 -1.96
CA LEU A 34 -3.55 1.47 -1.61
C LEU A 34 -2.20 1.66 -2.30
N LYS A 35 -2.08 2.72 -3.08
CA LYS A 35 -0.85 3.11 -3.76
C LYS A 35 -0.24 4.30 -3.03
N VAL A 36 1.00 4.16 -2.60
CA VAL A 36 1.77 5.18 -1.89
C VAL A 36 2.99 5.51 -2.73
N SER A 37 2.99 6.67 -3.37
CA SER A 37 4.11 7.16 -4.17
C SER A 37 4.84 8.26 -3.41
N LEU A 38 6.10 8.03 -3.14
CA LEU A 38 6.95 8.91 -2.35
C LEU A 38 7.88 9.65 -3.29
N GLU A 39 7.84 10.97 -3.21
CA GLU A 39 8.69 11.87 -3.98
C GLU A 39 9.69 12.54 -3.04
N SER A 40 10.98 12.33 -3.31
CA SER A 40 12.06 12.87 -2.48
C SER A 40 13.28 13.17 -3.33
N ALA A 41 13.99 14.26 -3.00
CA ALA A 41 15.28 14.56 -3.63
C ALA A 41 16.30 13.42 -3.39
N HIS A 42 16.27 12.81 -2.20
CA HIS A 42 17.09 11.66 -1.86
C HIS A 42 16.22 10.42 -1.70
N VAL A 43 16.45 9.39 -2.52
CA VAL A 43 15.69 8.14 -2.46
C VAL A 43 16.03 7.43 -1.13
N PRO A 44 15.06 7.29 -0.21
CA PRO A 44 15.32 6.64 1.06
C PRO A 44 15.43 5.12 0.92
N ASN A 45 15.92 4.44 1.96
CA ASN A 45 16.01 2.99 2.00
C ASN A 45 14.60 2.36 1.90
N GLN A 46 14.43 1.46 0.94
CA GLN A 46 13.17 0.75 0.68
C GLN A 46 12.62 0.06 1.92
N ALA A 47 13.43 -0.68 2.66
CA ALA A 47 12.98 -1.48 3.79
C ALA A 47 12.47 -0.61 4.95
N ASP A 48 13.20 0.44 5.31
CA ASP A 48 12.79 1.39 6.37
C ASP A 48 11.48 2.08 6.02
N LEU A 49 11.35 2.57 4.78
CA LEU A 49 10.17 3.31 4.36
C LEU A 49 8.95 2.41 4.20
N VAL A 50 9.12 1.22 3.63
CA VAL A 50 8.08 0.20 3.54
C VAL A 50 7.57 -0.17 4.94
N ALA A 51 8.46 -0.41 5.90
CA ALA A 51 8.08 -0.71 7.27
C ALA A 51 7.34 0.46 7.94
N TYR A 52 7.80 1.70 7.70
CA TYR A 52 7.15 2.90 8.20
C TYR A 52 5.72 3.07 7.65
N VAL A 53 5.57 2.99 6.32
CA VAL A 53 4.27 3.12 5.63
C VAL A 53 3.32 2.01 6.05
N LYS A 54 3.79 0.75 6.07
CA LYS A 54 3.02 -0.41 6.55
C LYS A 54 2.51 -0.18 7.97
N LYS A 55 3.38 0.25 8.89
CA LYS A 55 3.00 0.53 10.29
C LYS A 55 1.97 1.66 10.39
N GLY A 56 2.13 2.72 9.60
CA GLY A 56 1.15 3.82 9.53
C GLY A 56 -0.22 3.32 9.10
N ILE A 57 -0.27 2.49 8.06
CA ILE A 57 -1.50 1.96 7.47
C ILE A 57 -2.17 0.90 8.36
N THR A 58 -1.41 -0.02 8.95
CA THR A 58 -1.96 -1.01 9.89
C THR A 58 -2.63 -0.34 11.09
N GLY A 59 -2.18 0.85 11.50
CA GLY A 59 -2.82 1.63 12.57
C GLY A 59 -4.16 2.28 12.21
N LEU A 60 -4.55 2.29 10.93
CA LEU A 60 -5.76 2.95 10.42
C LEU A 60 -6.97 2.02 10.26
N ASP A 61 -6.82 0.71 10.55
CA ASP A 61 -7.88 -0.32 10.46
C ASP A 61 -8.66 -0.25 9.13
N LEU A 62 -7.92 -0.25 8.01
CA LEU A 62 -8.48 -0.16 6.67
C LEU A 62 -9.09 -1.51 6.23
N ALA A 63 -10.27 -1.84 6.76
CA ALA A 63 -10.95 -3.11 6.49
C ALA A 63 -11.15 -3.43 4.99
N ALA A 64 -11.18 -2.43 4.11
CA ALA A 64 -11.42 -2.61 2.67
C ALA A 64 -10.14 -2.64 1.80
N VAL A 65 -8.95 -2.53 2.38
CA VAL A 65 -7.66 -2.49 1.65
C VAL A 65 -6.87 -3.77 1.90
N TYR A 66 -6.68 -4.58 0.86
CA TYR A 66 -5.94 -5.84 0.92
C TYR A 66 -4.49 -5.71 0.45
N HIS A 67 -4.23 -4.80 -0.48
CA HIS A 67 -2.92 -4.63 -1.10
C HIS A 67 -2.37 -3.23 -0.84
N LEU A 68 -1.06 -3.15 -0.68
CA LEU A 68 -0.30 -1.92 -0.54
C LEU A 68 0.85 -1.93 -1.53
N THR A 69 0.88 -0.95 -2.41
CA THR A 69 2.03 -0.69 -3.27
C THR A 69 2.73 0.55 -2.76
N VAL A 70 4.02 0.44 -2.45
CA VAL A 70 4.87 1.55 -2.01
C VAL A 70 5.93 1.77 -3.07
N SER A 71 5.99 2.96 -3.66
CA SER A 71 7.03 3.34 -4.61
C SER A 71 7.72 4.61 -4.19
N ALA A 72 9.00 4.72 -4.49
CA ALA A 72 9.75 5.97 -4.33
C ALA A 72 10.30 6.42 -5.67
N LYS A 73 10.23 7.72 -5.93
CA LYS A 73 10.78 8.36 -7.11
C LYS A 73 11.42 9.70 -6.75
N GLN A 74 12.32 10.14 -7.61
CA GLN A 74 12.86 11.48 -7.51
C GLN A 74 11.93 12.48 -8.20
N PRO A 75 11.85 13.72 -7.69
CA PRO A 75 11.07 14.77 -8.34
C PRO A 75 11.57 14.98 -9.78
N GLY A 76 10.64 14.98 -10.73
CA GLY A 76 10.95 15.11 -12.17
C GLY A 76 11.42 13.83 -12.85
N SER A 77 11.47 12.69 -12.16
CA SER A 77 11.79 11.39 -12.76
C SER A 77 10.51 10.62 -13.11
N ASP A 78 10.41 10.14 -14.35
CA ASP A 78 9.31 9.27 -14.79
C ASP A 78 9.43 7.85 -14.21
N ALA A 79 10.66 7.41 -13.93
CA ALA A 79 10.93 6.12 -13.33
C ALA A 79 10.89 6.18 -11.80
N SER A 80 10.22 5.20 -11.20
CA SER A 80 10.36 4.93 -9.77
C SER A 80 11.72 4.32 -9.50
N ALA A 81 12.43 4.83 -8.50
CA ALA A 81 13.71 4.30 -8.06
C ALA A 81 13.56 2.89 -7.49
N TRP A 82 12.45 2.63 -6.82
CA TRP A 82 12.02 1.30 -6.39
C TRP A 82 10.50 1.27 -6.20
N SER A 83 9.93 0.07 -6.23
CA SER A 83 8.54 -0.21 -5.92
C SER A 83 8.47 -1.54 -5.18
N GLU A 84 7.61 -1.61 -4.18
CA GLU A 84 7.36 -2.79 -3.36
C GLU A 84 5.86 -3.01 -3.23
N ASP A 85 5.43 -4.25 -3.46
CA ASP A 85 4.03 -4.66 -3.36
C ASP A 85 3.87 -5.60 -2.17
N LEU A 86 2.94 -5.26 -1.29
CA LEU A 86 2.74 -5.89 0.01
C LEU A 86 1.27 -6.28 0.16
N VAL A 87 1.03 -7.47 0.68
CA VAL A 87 -0.31 -7.87 1.13
C VAL A 87 -0.49 -7.42 2.57
N LEU A 88 -1.50 -6.58 2.83
CA LEU A 88 -1.82 -6.06 4.17
C LEU A 88 -2.65 -7.05 4.97
N GLN A 89 -3.63 -7.67 4.31
CA GLN A 89 -4.50 -8.70 4.82
C GLN A 89 -4.75 -9.68 3.68
N ASP A 90 -4.78 -10.98 3.98
CA ASP A 90 -5.22 -11.97 3.02
C ASP A 90 -6.64 -11.59 2.56
N PRO A 91 -6.87 -11.41 1.25
CA PRO A 91 -8.24 -11.28 0.77
C PRO A 91 -9.01 -12.51 1.26
N PRO A 92 -10.29 -12.36 1.65
CA PRO A 92 -11.10 -13.51 2.00
C PRO A 92 -10.96 -14.50 0.85
N LEU A 93 -10.41 -15.68 1.16
CA LEU A 93 -10.19 -16.75 0.20
C LEU A 93 -11.56 -17.05 -0.42
N ASP A 94 -11.81 -16.53 -1.62
CA ASP A 94 -12.90 -17.00 -2.43
C ASP A 94 -12.49 -18.41 -2.84
N PHE A 95 -12.95 -19.40 -2.06
CA PHE A 95 -12.83 -20.82 -2.39
C PHE A 95 -13.74 -21.12 -3.61
N GLY A 96 -13.45 -20.47 -4.73
CA GLY A 96 -14.12 -20.61 -6.02
C GLY A 96 -13.26 -21.34 -7.05
N ALA A 97 -12.17 -22.00 -6.64
CA ALA A 97 -11.39 -22.86 -7.52
C ALA A 97 -10.81 -24.05 -6.74
N GLY A 98 -11.49 -25.21 -6.82
CA GLY A 98 -10.83 -26.49 -6.60
C GLY A 98 -11.52 -27.52 -5.71
N ASP A 99 -12.79 -27.38 -5.33
CA ASP A 99 -13.56 -28.54 -4.88
C ASP A 99 -14.32 -29.13 -6.07
N LEU A 100 -13.60 -29.87 -6.91
CA LEU A 100 -14.19 -30.85 -7.82
C LEU A 100 -13.37 -32.14 -7.76
N GLY A 101 -13.76 -32.99 -6.81
CA GLY A 101 -13.83 -34.42 -7.02
C GLY A 101 -12.50 -35.17 -7.06
N ALA A 102 -11.99 -35.51 -5.88
CA ALA A 102 -11.45 -36.85 -5.71
C ALA A 102 -12.59 -37.87 -5.89
N GLY A 103 -12.75 -38.39 -7.10
CA GLY A 103 -13.41 -39.67 -7.39
C GLY A 103 -12.48 -40.38 -8.35
N ASP A 104 -11.65 -41.32 -7.92
CA ASP A 104 -12.07 -42.70 -7.63
C ASP A 104 -13.19 -43.18 -8.56
N ILE A 105 -12.79 -43.80 -9.66
CA ILE A 105 -13.35 -45.06 -10.12
C ILE A 105 -12.21 -45.86 -10.78
N GLY A 106 -12.10 -47.13 -10.38
CA GLY A 106 -11.04 -48.07 -10.78
C GLY A 106 -11.28 -48.79 -12.08
#